data_AF-A0A7X5YKN3-F1
#
_entry.id   AF-A0A7X5YKN3-F1
#
_cell.length_a   1.000
_cell.length_b   1.000
_cell.length_c   1.000
_cell.angle_alpha   90.00
_cell.angle_beta   90.00
_cell.angle_gamma   90.00
#
_symmetry.space_group_name_H-M   'P 1'
#
loop_
_entity.id
_entity.type
_entity.pdbx_description
1 polymer ?
#
loop_
_entity_poly.entity_id
_entity_poly.type
_entity_poly.pdbx_seq_one_letter_code
_entity_poly.pdbx_strand_id
1 'polypeptide(L)'
;MLDEGVHHMRPGDRRRAEAIAEQSGIRFEGDAFVADDVGPQNLVAAMALVAEASRAWATQMLERSVRHRERALLEVVKDKLERAYSSPMVQPKVAVLGASSSQYDFDFGVKLSDGRIALFEIISPAPASVAFAHTKFSDVQRAQPDWPREAVVENLSDWPSESLALLSQVTSHVRPASTEWKDLPLMAA
;
A
#
# COMPACT_ATOMS: atom_id res chain seq x y z
N MET A 1 -23.43 24.14 -11.10
CA MET A 1 -24.42 23.24 -10.48
C MET A 1 -23.63 22.07 -9.96
N LEU A 2 -23.20 22.16 -8.70
CA LEU A 2 -22.40 21.13 -8.05
C LEU A 2 -23.36 20.02 -7.62
N ASP A 3 -23.10 18.82 -8.10
CA ASP A 3 -23.79 17.60 -7.67
C ASP A 3 -23.50 17.41 -6.17
N GLU A 4 -24.45 17.77 -5.30
CA GLU A 4 -24.43 17.41 -3.87
C GLU A 4 -24.69 15.92 -3.74
N GLY A 5 -23.72 15.12 -4.19
CA GLY A 5 -23.65 13.71 -3.88
C GLY A 5 -23.42 13.57 -2.38
N VAL A 6 -24.51 13.50 -1.60
CA VAL A 6 -24.45 13.05 -0.20
C VAL A 6 -23.96 11.61 -0.26
N HIS A 7 -22.64 11.43 -0.25
CA HIS A 7 -22.01 10.13 -0.10
C HIS A 7 -22.45 9.56 1.24
N HIS A 8 -23.51 8.76 1.23
CA HIS A 8 -23.98 8.09 2.43
C HIS A 8 -22.85 7.25 3.00
N MET A 9 -22.51 7.52 4.26
CA MET A 9 -21.48 6.79 4.96
C MET A 9 -21.82 5.29 4.94
N ARG A 10 -20.87 4.45 4.47
CA ARG A 10 -21.11 3.00 4.40
C ARG A 10 -21.44 2.47 5.81
N PRO A 11 -22.29 1.44 5.95
CA PRO A 11 -22.68 0.92 7.28
C PRO A 11 -21.49 0.50 8.16
N GLY A 12 -20.39 0.06 7.55
CA GLY A 12 -19.17 -0.24 8.27
C GLY A 12 -18.43 1.01 8.78
N ASP A 13 -18.43 2.10 8.02
CA ASP A 13 -17.76 3.36 8.38
C ASP A 13 -18.54 4.07 9.50
N ARG A 14 -19.88 4.00 9.44
CA ARG A 14 -20.77 4.50 10.51
C ARG A 14 -20.51 3.81 11.85
N ARG A 15 -20.50 2.48 11.88
CA ARG A 15 -20.20 1.71 13.12
C ARG A 15 -18.87 2.07 13.75
N ARG A 16 -17.88 2.48 12.95
CA ARG A 16 -16.58 2.94 13.48
C ARG A 16 -16.66 4.34 14.06
N ALA A 17 -17.37 5.25 13.39
CA ALA A 17 -17.62 6.59 13.92
C ALA A 17 -18.38 6.52 15.25
N GLU A 18 -19.40 5.65 15.34
CA GLU A 18 -20.14 5.37 16.57
C GLU A 18 -19.22 4.87 17.70
N ALA A 19 -18.31 3.93 17.42
CA ALA A 19 -17.37 3.44 18.42
C ALA A 19 -16.39 4.53 18.92
N ILE A 20 -15.95 5.44 18.04
CA ILE A 20 -15.09 6.57 18.43
C ILE A 20 -15.88 7.58 19.28
N ALA A 21 -17.14 7.83 18.91
CA ALA A 21 -18.02 8.72 19.68
C ALA A 21 -18.26 8.17 21.09
N GLU A 22 -18.55 6.87 21.21
CA GLU A 22 -18.70 6.17 22.50
C GLU A 22 -17.44 6.28 23.36
N GLN A 23 -16.25 6.05 22.79
CA GLN A 23 -14.97 6.19 23.51
C GLN A 23 -14.69 7.62 23.96
N SER A 24 -15.19 8.60 23.21
CA SER A 24 -14.98 10.03 23.47
C SER A 24 -16.08 10.65 24.34
N GLY A 25 -17.10 9.88 24.72
CA GLY A 25 -18.24 10.36 25.51
C GLY A 25 -19.15 11.33 24.77
N ILE A 26 -19.18 11.28 23.43
CA ILE A 26 -20.02 12.13 22.58
C ILE A 26 -20.93 11.25 21.70
N ARG A 27 -21.89 11.86 20.99
CA ARG A 27 -22.76 11.15 20.06
C ARG A 27 -22.24 11.22 18.62
N PHE A 28 -22.63 10.24 17.80
CA PHE A 28 -22.51 10.30 16.36
C PHE A 28 -23.92 10.26 15.75
N GLU A 29 -24.35 11.34 15.12
CA GLU A 29 -25.71 11.51 14.59
C GLU A 29 -25.66 12.27 13.26
N GLY A 30 -26.43 11.82 12.26
CA GLY A 30 -26.50 12.51 10.96
C GLY A 30 -25.16 12.62 10.23
N ASP A 31 -24.28 11.64 10.40
CA ASP A 31 -22.89 11.64 9.91
C ASP A 31 -21.97 12.71 10.54
N ALA A 32 -22.33 13.21 11.74
CA ALA A 32 -21.54 14.18 12.50
C ALA A 32 -21.29 13.75 13.95
N PHE A 33 -20.17 14.19 14.52
CA PHE A 33 -19.88 14.08 15.95
C PHE A 33 -20.54 15.23 16.71
N VAL A 34 -21.28 14.91 17.78
CA VAL A 34 -22.12 15.85 18.52
C VAL A 34 -21.84 15.74 20.02
N ALA A 35 -21.48 16.87 20.65
CA ALA A 35 -21.41 16.99 22.10
C ALA A 35 -22.67 17.71 22.61
N ASP A 36 -23.45 17.06 23.46
CA ASP A 36 -24.70 17.60 23.99
C ASP A 36 -24.55 18.25 25.36
N ASP A 37 -25.56 19.05 25.73
CA ASP A 37 -25.70 19.65 27.06
C ASP A 37 -24.43 20.40 27.53
N VAL A 38 -23.76 21.06 26.58
CA VAL A 38 -22.51 21.79 26.83
C VAL A 38 -22.82 23.18 27.39
N GLY A 39 -22.59 23.36 28.69
CA GLY A 39 -22.62 24.68 29.31
C GLY A 39 -21.51 25.61 28.78
N PRO A 40 -21.69 26.95 28.81
CA PRO A 40 -20.71 27.91 28.26
C PRO A 40 -19.27 27.73 28.78
N GLN A 41 -19.12 27.35 30.05
CA GLN A 41 -17.84 27.09 30.71
C GLN A 41 -17.11 25.85 30.16
N ASN A 42 -17.83 24.93 29.53
CA ASN A 42 -17.29 23.66 29.01
C ASN A 42 -17.19 23.66 27.48
N LEU A 43 -17.56 24.77 26.81
CA LEU A 43 -17.59 24.84 25.35
C LEU A 43 -16.24 24.50 24.71
N VAL A 44 -15.15 25.02 25.28
CA VAL A 44 -13.79 24.74 24.79
C VAL A 44 -13.46 23.25 24.88
N ALA A 45 -13.85 22.59 25.97
CA ALA A 45 -13.61 21.16 26.16
C ALA A 45 -14.46 20.32 25.18
N ALA A 46 -15.73 20.68 24.99
CA ALA A 46 -16.60 20.00 24.03
C ALA A 46 -16.10 20.15 22.58
N MET A 47 -15.63 21.34 22.20
CA MET A 47 -15.00 21.57 20.89
C MET A 47 -13.77 20.69 20.71
N ALA A 48 -12.94 20.55 21.74
CA ALA A 48 -11.76 19.69 21.70
C ALA A 48 -12.14 18.21 21.53
N LEU A 49 -13.17 17.72 22.23
CA LEU A 49 -13.66 16.34 22.09
C LEU A 49 -14.16 16.05 20.67
N VAL A 50 -14.97 16.94 20.10
CA VAL A 50 -15.48 16.79 18.72
C VAL A 50 -14.33 16.82 17.71
N ALA A 51 -13.37 17.73 17.88
CA ALA A 51 -12.20 17.82 17.01
C ALA A 51 -11.34 16.55 17.08
N GLU A 52 -11.11 16.03 18.27
CA GLU A 52 -10.33 14.81 18.48
C GLU A 52 -11.02 13.57 17.90
N ALA A 53 -12.33 13.41 18.12
CA ALA A 53 -13.12 12.33 17.52
C ALA A 53 -13.10 12.39 15.98
N SER A 54 -13.23 13.60 15.42
CA SER A 54 -13.14 13.83 13.97
C SER A 54 -11.76 13.46 13.43
N ARG A 55 -10.69 13.89 14.12
CA ARG A 55 -9.30 13.55 13.78
C ARG A 55 -9.05 12.05 13.82
N ALA A 56 -9.51 11.38 14.89
CA ALA A 56 -9.36 9.94 15.07
C ALA A 56 -10.07 9.16 13.95
N TRP A 57 -11.30 9.55 13.62
CA TRP A 57 -12.06 8.92 12.55
C TRP A 57 -11.40 9.13 11.18
N ALA A 58 -11.02 10.37 10.86
CA ALA A 58 -10.34 10.68 9.61
C ALA A 58 -9.03 9.89 9.46
N THR A 59 -8.22 9.82 10.52
CA THR A 59 -6.99 9.04 10.55
C THR A 59 -7.26 7.56 10.27
N GLN A 60 -8.24 6.97 10.97
CA GLN A 60 -8.61 5.56 10.77
C GLN A 60 -9.11 5.29 9.35
N MET A 61 -9.86 6.23 8.75
CA MET A 61 -10.36 6.10 7.38
C MET A 61 -9.23 6.20 6.35
N LEU A 62 -8.28 7.12 6.55
CA LEU A 62 -7.09 7.25 5.70
C LEU A 62 -6.27 5.96 5.73
N GLU A 63 -5.95 5.43 6.91
CA GLU A 63 -5.21 4.17 7.02
C GLU A 63 -5.92 3.00 6.36
N ARG A 64 -7.25 2.92 6.51
CA ARG A 64 -8.06 1.88 5.88
C ARG A 64 -8.03 2.02 4.36
N SER A 65 -8.13 3.24 3.85
CA SER A 65 -8.04 3.52 2.42
C SER A 65 -6.70 3.05 1.86
N VAL A 66 -5.59 3.36 2.55
CA VAL A 66 -4.23 2.90 2.19
C VAL A 66 -4.17 1.38 2.16
N ARG A 67 -4.60 0.68 3.23
CA ARG A 67 -4.61 -0.79 3.27
C ARG A 67 -5.48 -1.43 2.18
N HIS A 68 -6.60 -0.81 1.85
CA HIS A 68 -7.49 -1.33 0.80
C HIS A 68 -6.85 -1.17 -0.58
N ARG A 69 -6.23 -0.01 -0.84
CA ARG A 69 -5.48 0.28 -2.06
C ARG A 69 -4.30 -0.67 -2.24
N GLU A 70 -3.53 -0.92 -1.19
CA GLU A 70 -2.43 -1.89 -1.18
C GLU A 70 -2.90 -3.31 -1.53
N ARG A 71 -3.99 -3.78 -0.91
CA ARG A 71 -4.57 -5.09 -1.24
C ARG A 71 -5.06 -5.17 -2.68
N ALA A 72 -5.73 -4.11 -3.17
CA ALA A 72 -6.21 -4.07 -4.55
C ALA A 72 -5.03 -4.13 -5.53
N LEU A 73 -3.93 -3.44 -5.22
CA LEU A 73 -2.72 -3.47 -6.02
C LEU A 73 -2.07 -4.86 -6.02
N LEU A 74 -2.04 -5.54 -4.87
CA LEU A 74 -1.53 -6.89 -4.75
C LEU A 74 -2.31 -7.89 -5.62
N GLU A 75 -3.64 -7.82 -5.61
CA GLU A 75 -4.48 -8.66 -6.49
C GLU A 75 -4.26 -8.34 -7.97
N VAL A 76 -4.17 -7.06 -8.35
CA VAL A 76 -3.90 -6.66 -9.75
C VAL A 76 -2.56 -7.21 -10.25
N VAL A 77 -1.53 -7.16 -9.41
CA VAL A 77 -0.20 -7.67 -9.75
C VAL A 77 -0.23 -9.19 -9.86
N LYS A 78 -0.86 -9.87 -8.91
CA LYS A 78 -1.04 -11.33 -8.94
C LYS A 78 -1.73 -11.77 -10.24
N ASP A 79 -2.84 -11.14 -10.60
CA ASP A 79 -3.58 -11.44 -11.83
C ASP A 79 -2.76 -11.19 -13.10
N LYS A 80 -1.86 -10.20 -13.09
CA LYS A 80 -0.93 -9.98 -14.21
C LYS A 80 0.11 -11.10 -14.31
N LEU A 81 0.69 -11.49 -13.17
CA LEU A 81 1.69 -12.55 -13.14
C LEU A 81 1.07 -13.90 -13.53
N GLU A 82 -0.11 -14.26 -13.02
CA GLU A 82 -0.80 -15.51 -13.35
C GLU A 82 -1.31 -15.58 -14.80
N ARG A 83 -1.49 -14.42 -15.47
CA ARG A 83 -1.75 -14.37 -16.91
C ARG A 83 -0.50 -14.56 -17.76
N ALA A 84 0.64 -14.05 -17.29
CA ALA A 84 1.91 -14.13 -18.02
C ALA A 84 2.67 -15.44 -17.80
N TYR A 85 2.50 -16.05 -16.63
CA TYR A 85 3.17 -17.28 -16.20
C TYR A 85 2.15 -18.30 -15.74
N SER A 86 2.47 -19.59 -15.85
CA SER A 86 1.60 -20.61 -15.26
C SER A 86 1.52 -20.44 -13.74
N SER A 87 0.33 -20.59 -13.15
CA SER A 87 0.09 -20.38 -11.70
C SER A 87 1.12 -21.09 -10.78
N PRO A 88 1.58 -22.33 -11.05
CA PRO A 88 2.61 -22.98 -10.21
C PRO A 88 3.98 -22.27 -10.18
N MET A 89 4.28 -21.42 -11.17
CA MET A 89 5.53 -20.65 -11.22
C MET A 89 5.46 -19.40 -10.32
N VAL A 90 4.26 -18.88 -10.09
CA VAL A 90 4.01 -17.67 -9.28
C VAL A 90 3.85 -18.07 -7.82
N GLN A 91 4.76 -17.60 -6.98
CA GLN A 91 4.72 -17.82 -5.53
C GLN A 91 4.45 -16.50 -4.82
N PRO A 92 3.37 -16.40 -4.03
CA PRO A 92 3.17 -15.26 -3.13
C PRO A 92 4.12 -15.37 -1.92
N LYS A 93 4.57 -14.22 -1.39
CA LYS A 93 5.36 -14.11 -0.16
C LYS A 93 6.62 -14.99 -0.15
N VAL A 94 7.54 -14.69 -1.06
CA VAL A 94 8.80 -15.44 -1.20
C VAL A 94 9.87 -14.86 -0.30
N ALA A 95 10.39 -15.69 0.60
CA ALA A 95 11.54 -15.35 1.43
C ALA A 95 12.86 -15.57 0.67
N VAL A 96 13.75 -14.59 0.67
CA VAL A 96 15.07 -14.63 0.02
C VAL A 96 16.15 -14.15 0.98
N LEU A 97 17.29 -14.85 1.01
CA LEU A 97 18.46 -14.43 1.76
C LEU A 97 19.30 -13.43 0.93
N GLY A 98 19.59 -12.28 1.53
CA GLY A 98 20.52 -11.29 0.98
C GLY A 98 21.99 -11.64 1.26
N ALA A 99 22.92 -10.87 0.70
CA ALA A 99 24.35 -11.07 0.90
C ALA A 99 24.78 -10.82 2.36
N SER A 100 24.00 -10.05 3.12
CA SER A 100 24.17 -9.84 4.55
C SER A 100 23.72 -11.02 5.43
N SER A 101 23.19 -12.10 4.84
CA SER A 101 22.48 -13.18 5.53
C SER A 101 21.14 -12.78 6.16
N SER A 102 20.67 -11.54 5.94
CA SER A 102 19.32 -11.12 6.30
C SER A 102 18.29 -11.78 5.37
N GLN A 103 17.15 -12.19 5.93
CA GLN A 103 16.02 -12.70 5.17
C GLN A 103 15.05 -11.56 4.84
N TYR A 104 14.60 -11.49 3.59
CA TYR A 104 13.61 -10.53 3.12
C TYR A 104 12.44 -11.26 2.46
N ASP A 105 11.22 -10.84 2.76
CA ASP A 105 10.00 -11.36 2.13
C ASP A 105 9.60 -10.47 0.96
N PHE A 106 9.50 -11.01 -0.24
CA PHE A 106 8.98 -10.35 -1.44
C PHE A 106 7.51 -10.68 -1.67
N ASP A 107 6.74 -9.71 -2.16
CA ASP A 107 5.31 -9.92 -2.44
C ASP A 107 5.08 -11.11 -3.39
N PHE A 108 5.89 -11.20 -4.45
CA PHE A 108 5.87 -12.34 -5.36
C PHE A 108 7.27 -12.76 -5.81
N GLY A 109 7.42 -14.05 -6.06
CA GLY A 109 8.53 -14.62 -6.82
C GLY A 109 8.02 -15.48 -7.95
N VAL A 110 8.62 -15.34 -9.13
CA VAL A 110 8.34 -16.17 -10.30
C VAL A 110 9.55 -17.03 -10.59
N LYS A 111 9.40 -18.37 -10.52
CA LYS A 111 10.44 -19.31 -10.92
C LYS A 111 10.59 -19.29 -12.44
N LEU A 112 11.76 -18.95 -12.93
CA LEU A 112 12.08 -18.94 -14.36
C LEU A 112 12.57 -20.33 -14.81
N SER A 113 12.54 -20.59 -16.11
CA SER A 113 12.89 -21.90 -16.68
C SER A 113 14.36 -22.28 -16.46
N ASP A 114 15.24 -21.29 -16.35
CA ASP A 114 16.67 -21.43 -16.09
C ASP A 114 17.04 -21.54 -14.60
N GLY A 115 16.04 -21.62 -13.73
CA GLY A 115 16.23 -21.79 -12.28
C GLY A 115 16.41 -20.49 -11.50
N ARG A 116 16.47 -19.32 -12.16
CA ARG A 116 16.42 -18.02 -11.49
C ARG A 116 15.03 -17.75 -10.92
N ILE A 117 14.94 -16.79 -10.00
CA ILE A 117 13.67 -16.28 -9.50
C ILE A 117 13.57 -14.78 -9.83
N ALA A 118 12.54 -14.39 -10.57
CA ALA A 118 12.19 -12.99 -10.73
C ALA A 118 11.39 -12.54 -9.49
N LEU A 119 11.89 -11.51 -8.80
CA LEU A 119 11.32 -11.00 -7.55
C LEU A 119 10.53 -9.73 -7.81
N PHE A 120 9.29 -9.67 -7.32
CA PHE A 120 8.41 -8.52 -7.46
C PHE A 120 8.07 -7.98 -6.08
N GLU A 121 8.23 -6.68 -5.92
CA GLU A 121 7.88 -5.96 -4.70
C GLU A 121 7.00 -4.76 -5.02
N ILE A 122 5.87 -4.64 -4.34
CA ILE A 122 5.00 -3.47 -4.43
C ILE A 122 5.54 -2.40 -3.48
N ILE A 123 5.76 -1.20 -4.00
CA ILE A 123 6.40 -0.10 -3.26
C ILE A 123 5.48 1.12 -3.32
N SER A 124 5.42 1.85 -2.21
CA SER A 124 4.73 3.14 -2.11
C SER A 124 5.74 4.30 -2.22
N PRO A 125 5.31 5.51 -2.62
CA PRO A 125 6.19 6.67 -2.71
C PRO A 125 6.66 7.20 -1.33
N ALA A 126 6.22 6.58 -0.22
CA ALA A 126 6.64 6.99 1.11
C ALA A 126 8.16 6.77 1.30
N PRO A 127 8.93 7.74 1.82
CA PRO A 127 10.39 7.64 1.94
C PRO A 127 10.88 6.38 2.65
N ALA A 128 10.19 5.92 3.69
CA ALA A 128 10.53 4.69 4.40
C ALA A 128 10.36 3.44 3.52
N SER A 129 9.32 3.39 2.68
CA SER A 129 9.08 2.29 1.73
C SER A 129 10.18 2.23 0.68
N VAL A 130 10.58 3.40 0.13
CA VAL A 130 11.68 3.50 -0.83
C VAL A 130 13.02 3.08 -0.23
N ALA A 131 13.36 3.58 0.96
CA ALA A 131 14.62 3.24 1.64
C ALA A 131 14.70 1.74 2.00
N PHE A 132 13.60 1.16 2.45
CA PHE A 132 13.52 -0.27 2.76
C PHE A 132 13.65 -1.12 1.50
N ALA A 133 12.90 -0.79 0.44
CA ALA A 133 13.00 -1.49 -0.84
C ALA A 133 14.41 -1.39 -1.42
N HIS A 134 15.05 -0.21 -1.37
CA HIS A 134 16.41 -0.04 -1.84
C HIS A 134 17.39 -0.95 -1.07
N THR A 135 17.31 -0.96 0.26
CA THR A 135 18.15 -1.82 1.11
C THR A 135 17.98 -3.30 0.76
N LYS A 136 16.73 -3.75 0.69
CA LYS A 136 16.35 -5.12 0.34
C LYS A 136 16.85 -5.53 -1.05
N PHE A 137 16.57 -4.73 -2.07
CA PHE A 137 17.00 -5.02 -3.44
C PHE A 137 18.53 -4.97 -3.60
N SER A 138 19.22 -4.01 -2.97
CA SER A 138 20.67 -3.92 -3.01
C SER A 138 21.35 -5.15 -2.41
N ASP A 139 20.84 -5.63 -1.28
CA ASP A 139 21.41 -6.80 -0.60
C ASP A 139 21.16 -8.09 -1.38
N VAL A 140 19.98 -8.23 -1.99
CA VAL A 140 19.65 -9.36 -2.87
C VAL A 140 20.41 -9.29 -4.19
N GLN A 141 20.58 -8.10 -4.80
CA GLN A 141 21.38 -7.91 -6.00
C GLN A 141 22.82 -8.40 -5.81
N ARG A 142 23.39 -8.20 -4.62
CA ARG A 142 24.73 -8.71 -4.30
C ARG A 142 24.78 -10.23 -4.13
N ALA A 143 23.72 -10.86 -3.61
CA ALA A 143 23.67 -12.31 -3.43
C ALA A 143 23.30 -13.05 -4.72
N GLN A 144 22.42 -12.46 -5.53
CA GLN A 144 21.82 -13.02 -6.73
C GLN A 144 21.80 -11.97 -7.86
N PRO A 145 22.96 -11.65 -8.45
CA PRO A 145 23.09 -10.55 -9.42
C PRO A 145 22.20 -10.72 -10.66
N ASP A 146 22.04 -11.97 -11.10
CA ASP A 146 21.35 -12.31 -12.35
C ASP A 146 19.83 -12.48 -12.20
N TRP A 147 19.31 -12.45 -10.97
CA TRP A 147 17.88 -12.56 -10.70
C TRP A 147 17.16 -11.24 -11.02
N PRO A 148 16.08 -11.25 -11.82
CA PRO A 148 15.31 -10.04 -12.06
C PRO A 148 14.69 -9.49 -10.78
N ARG A 149 14.75 -8.17 -10.62
CA ARG A 149 14.29 -7.43 -9.43
C ARG A 149 13.33 -6.35 -9.86
N GLU A 150 12.05 -6.57 -9.68
CA GLU A 150 10.99 -5.77 -10.26
C GLU A 150 10.31 -4.94 -9.17
N ALA A 151 10.58 -3.63 -9.17
CA ALA A 151 9.89 -2.68 -8.31
C ALA A 151 8.54 -2.35 -8.93
N VAL A 152 7.45 -2.80 -8.34
CA VAL A 152 6.09 -2.52 -8.79
C VAL A 152 5.58 -1.28 -8.07
N VAL A 153 5.18 -0.28 -8.85
CA VAL A 153 4.58 0.95 -8.35
C VAL A 153 3.18 1.08 -8.93
N GLU A 154 2.28 1.79 -8.25
CA GLU A 154 0.93 1.93 -8.77
C GLU A 154 0.86 2.79 -10.03
N ASN A 155 1.43 3.99 -9.95
CA ASN A 155 1.50 4.95 -11.03
C ASN A 155 2.79 5.77 -10.91
N LEU A 156 3.54 5.89 -12.02
CA LEU A 156 4.80 6.64 -12.06
C LEU A 156 4.61 8.14 -11.84
N SER A 157 3.45 8.72 -12.20
CA SER A 157 3.21 10.16 -12.06
C SER A 157 3.19 10.64 -10.60
N ASP A 158 2.96 9.72 -9.67
CA ASP A 158 2.79 10.04 -8.25
C ASP A 158 4.14 10.06 -7.49
N TRP A 159 5.24 9.84 -8.21
CA TRP A 159 6.56 9.61 -7.63
C TRP A 159 7.53 10.77 -7.86
N PRO A 160 8.27 11.19 -6.82
CA PRO A 160 9.42 12.06 -7.01
C PRO A 160 10.49 11.37 -7.89
N SER A 161 11.07 12.13 -8.81
CA SER A 161 12.06 11.63 -9.78
C SER A 161 13.27 10.97 -9.12
N GLU A 162 13.72 11.51 -8.00
CA GLU A 162 14.84 11.06 -7.20
C GLU A 162 14.57 9.70 -6.53
N SER A 163 13.31 9.44 -6.15
CA SER A 163 12.92 8.15 -5.58
C SER A 163 12.92 7.05 -6.65
N LEU A 164 12.42 7.36 -7.85
CA LEU A 164 12.49 6.44 -8.99
C LEU A 164 13.94 6.18 -9.41
N ALA A 165 14.77 7.21 -9.45
CA ALA A 165 16.20 7.09 -9.76
C ALA A 165 16.93 6.20 -8.74
N LEU A 166 16.62 6.35 -7.45
CA LEU A 166 17.18 5.51 -6.40
C LEU A 166 16.78 4.03 -6.57
N LEU A 167 15.49 3.74 -6.78
CA LEU A 167 15.03 2.36 -7.02
C LEU A 167 15.68 1.74 -8.26
N SER A 168 15.86 2.54 -9.32
CA SER A 168 16.46 2.08 -10.58
C SER A 168 17.93 1.67 -10.46
N GLN A 169 18.63 2.04 -9.38
CA GLN A 169 20.02 1.62 -9.14
C GLN A 169 20.12 0.14 -8.72
N VAL A 170 19.06 -0.41 -8.14
CA VAL A 170 19.07 -1.74 -7.50
C VAL A 170 18.03 -2.70 -8.10
N THR A 171 17.13 -2.19 -8.94
CA THR A 171 16.09 -2.96 -9.62
C THR A 171 16.46 -3.18 -11.09
N SER A 172 15.89 -4.21 -11.69
CA SER A 172 15.92 -4.44 -13.13
C SER A 172 14.98 -3.46 -13.84
N HIS A 173 13.76 -3.30 -13.31
CA HIS A 173 12.81 -2.30 -13.79
C HIS A 173 11.95 -1.73 -12.65
N VAL A 174 11.43 -0.54 -12.89
CA VAL A 174 10.31 0.04 -12.14
C VAL A 174 9.05 -0.08 -12.99
N ARG A 175 8.09 -0.88 -12.53
CA ARG A 175 6.89 -1.28 -13.28
C ARG A 175 5.65 -0.60 -12.74
N PRO A 176 5.02 0.31 -13.50
CA PRO A 176 3.68 0.78 -13.17
C PRO A 176 2.66 -0.34 -13.34
N ALA A 177 1.84 -0.59 -12.32
CA ALA A 177 0.78 -1.59 -12.34
C ALA A 177 -0.32 -1.25 -13.35
N SER A 178 -0.49 0.04 -13.68
CA SER A 178 -1.42 0.48 -14.73
C SER A 178 -1.02 0.02 -16.14
N THR A 179 0.25 -0.35 -16.37
CA THR A 179 0.75 -0.74 -17.69
C THR A 179 0.77 -2.25 -17.89
N GLU A 180 0.55 -2.72 -19.11
CA GLU A 180 0.73 -4.13 -19.46
C GLU A 180 2.22 -4.47 -19.59
N TRP A 181 2.67 -5.50 -18.87
CA TRP A 181 4.08 -5.93 -18.85
C TRP A 181 4.31 -6.99 -19.94
N LYS A 182 4.35 -6.53 -21.20
CA LYS A 182 4.44 -7.40 -22.39
C LYS A 182 5.75 -8.19 -22.49
N ASP A 183 6.77 -7.76 -21.74
CA ASP A 183 8.09 -8.36 -21.67
C ASP A 183 8.18 -9.55 -20.69
N LEU A 184 7.21 -9.74 -19.79
CA LEU A 184 7.22 -10.84 -18.83
C LEU A 184 7.42 -12.23 -19.47
N PRO A 185 6.74 -12.58 -20.59
CA PRO A 185 6.94 -13.89 -21.21
C PRO A 185 8.34 -14.06 -21.79
N LEU A 186 9.00 -12.97 -22.19
CA LEU A 186 10.37 -12.99 -22.70
C LEU A 186 11.39 -13.24 -21.58
N MET A 187 11.05 -12.87 -20.33
CA MET A 187 11.89 -13.18 -19.16
C MET A 187 11.82 -14.66 -18.75
N ALA A 188 10.80 -15.39 -19.20
CA ALA A 188 10.60 -16.80 -18.87
C ALA A 188 11.48 -17.75 -19.69
N ALA A 189 11.94 -17.31 -20.86
CA ALA A 189 12.75 -18.05 -21.82
C ALA A 189 14.24 -17.94 -21.50
#